data_AF-A0A6H9UZE1-F1
#
_entry.id   AF-A0A6H9UZE1-F1
#
_cell.length_a   1.000
_cell.length_b   1.000
_cell.length_c   1.000
_cell.angle_alpha   90.00
_cell.angle_beta   90.00
_cell.angle_gamma   90.00
#
_symmetry.space_group_name_H-M   'P 1'
#
loop_
_entity.id
_entity.type
_entity.pdbx_description
1 polymer ?
#
loop_
_entity_poly.entity_id
_entity_poly.type
_entity_poly.pdbx_seq_one_letter_code
_entity_poly.pdbx_strand_id
1 'polypeptide(L)'
;MDLTLLYRGPLASCDYDCPYCPFAKRRDSREQLRADRTSLERFADWATGNTDDGLSILFTPWGEGLVRSWYRRTLTDLSHQPHIRRVAIQTNLSCRTDWLADADLDTLALWCTYHPGQTPYDRFLAKCRELARLGVRFSVGIVGLPGHLEAARRLRAELPEQVYLWVNAAEGHTYDDTEAGLWTALDPLFPYSRHPHASAGLPCRTGESVISVDGDGTVRRCHFVRTELGNLYDGSYRTALGPRPCPLTVCDCHIGYVHLETLPLYDVFAGGVLERIPATSGARGLRLLPPASACRGTR
;
A
#
# COMPACT_ATOMS: atom_id res chain seq x y z
N MET A 1 0.26 13.39 -18.68
CA MET A 1 0.11 13.85 -17.28
C MET A 1 0.80 12.87 -16.34
N ASP A 2 1.02 13.22 -15.06
CA ASP A 2 1.55 12.27 -14.07
C ASP A 2 0.41 11.72 -13.22
N LEU A 3 0.20 10.41 -13.29
CA LEU A 3 -0.97 9.75 -12.68
C LEU A 3 -0.56 8.59 -11.79
N THR A 4 -1.03 8.64 -10.54
CA THR A 4 -0.95 7.50 -9.61
C THR A 4 -2.23 6.67 -9.69
N LEU A 5 -2.08 5.37 -9.89
CA LEU A 5 -3.17 4.40 -10.01
C LEU A 5 -3.14 3.44 -8.83
N LEU A 6 -4.21 3.42 -8.04
CA LEU A 6 -4.45 2.41 -7.02
C LEU A 6 -5.36 1.33 -7.63
N TYR A 7 -4.75 0.24 -8.11
CA TYR A 7 -5.49 -0.84 -8.76
C TYR A 7 -5.99 -1.87 -7.75
N ARG A 8 -7.25 -2.26 -7.89
CA ARG A 8 -7.87 -3.34 -7.12
C ARG A 8 -8.71 -4.25 -8.00
N GLY A 9 -8.12 -5.39 -8.37
CA GLY A 9 -8.80 -6.47 -9.08
C GLY A 9 -9.79 -7.25 -8.18
N PRO A 10 -10.52 -8.22 -8.77
CA PRO A 10 -11.54 -8.98 -8.05
C PRO A 10 -10.97 -10.14 -7.21
N LEU A 11 -9.64 -10.41 -7.24
CA LEU A 11 -9.01 -11.41 -6.40
C LEU A 11 -9.38 -11.24 -4.92
N ALA A 12 -10.02 -12.23 -4.32
CA ALA A 12 -10.41 -12.24 -2.91
C ALA A 12 -9.78 -13.40 -2.11
N SER A 13 -9.08 -14.32 -2.78
CA SER A 13 -8.40 -15.44 -2.15
C SER A 13 -6.98 -15.11 -1.67
N CYS A 14 -6.65 -15.59 -0.47
CA CYS A 14 -5.33 -15.52 0.14
C CYS A 14 -4.87 -16.92 0.55
N ASP A 15 -3.57 -17.14 0.62
CA ASP A 15 -2.96 -18.35 1.17
C ASP A 15 -2.81 -18.31 2.70
N TYR A 16 -3.06 -17.15 3.32
CA TYR A 16 -3.18 -16.95 4.76
C TYR A 16 -4.64 -16.77 5.20
N ASP A 17 -4.94 -17.10 6.45
CA ASP A 17 -6.27 -17.03 7.07
C ASP A 17 -6.28 -16.17 8.34
N CYS A 18 -5.53 -15.07 8.34
CA CYS A 18 -5.33 -14.20 9.50
C CYS A 18 -6.66 -13.81 10.19
N PRO A 19 -6.83 -14.04 11.50
CA PRO A 19 -8.10 -13.82 12.19
C PRO A 19 -8.54 -12.35 12.23
N TYR A 20 -7.58 -11.43 12.09
CA TYR A 20 -7.79 -9.98 12.05
C TYR A 20 -7.95 -9.41 10.63
N CYS A 21 -7.90 -10.24 9.58
CA CYS A 21 -7.98 -9.74 8.21
C CYS A 21 -9.45 -9.46 7.79
N PRO A 22 -9.75 -8.25 7.28
CA PRO A 22 -11.10 -7.92 6.81
C PRO A 22 -11.37 -8.41 5.37
N PHE A 23 -10.36 -8.77 4.58
CA PHE A 23 -10.46 -8.84 3.12
C PHE A 23 -10.48 -10.25 2.50
N ALA A 24 -9.86 -11.25 3.13
CA ALA A 24 -9.70 -12.58 2.55
C ALA A 24 -10.22 -13.70 3.46
N LYS A 25 -11.55 -13.94 3.40
CA LYS A 25 -12.21 -15.04 4.13
C LYS A 25 -12.69 -16.17 3.22
N ARG A 26 -12.33 -16.16 1.92
CA ARG A 26 -12.93 -17.04 0.91
C ARG A 26 -11.88 -17.58 -0.05
N ARG A 27 -12.12 -18.79 -0.56
CA ARG A 27 -11.36 -19.38 -1.67
C ARG A 27 -12.09 -19.06 -2.97
N ASP A 28 -11.37 -18.56 -3.96
CA ASP A 28 -11.91 -18.27 -5.28
C ASP A 28 -12.08 -19.57 -6.08
N SER A 29 -13.19 -19.67 -6.82
CA SER A 29 -13.39 -20.71 -7.81
C SER A 29 -12.43 -20.56 -9.00
N ARG A 30 -12.35 -21.59 -9.84
CA ARG A 30 -11.58 -21.50 -11.09
C ARG A 30 -12.12 -20.41 -12.02
N GLU A 31 -13.43 -20.21 -12.09
CA GLU A 31 -13.99 -19.10 -12.88
C GLU A 31 -13.60 -17.73 -12.31
N GLN A 32 -13.66 -17.57 -10.99
CA GLN A 32 -13.29 -16.31 -10.33
C GLN A 32 -11.80 -15.98 -10.55
N LEU A 33 -10.90 -16.96 -10.46
CA LEU A 33 -9.48 -16.77 -10.77
C LEU A 33 -9.22 -16.44 -12.25
N ARG A 34 -10.01 -17.00 -13.18
CA ARG A 34 -9.93 -16.63 -14.59
C ARG A 34 -10.39 -15.19 -14.82
N ALA A 35 -11.49 -14.79 -14.19
CA ALA A 35 -12.00 -13.43 -14.27
C ALA A 35 -10.99 -12.41 -13.70
N ASP A 36 -10.38 -12.71 -12.54
CA ASP A 36 -9.30 -11.91 -11.98
C ASP A 36 -8.11 -11.77 -12.94
N ARG A 37 -7.65 -12.89 -13.51
CA ARG A 37 -6.57 -12.86 -14.49
C ARG A 37 -6.93 -11.98 -15.70
N THR A 38 -8.11 -12.13 -16.27
CA THR A 38 -8.57 -11.31 -17.41
C THR A 38 -8.64 -9.82 -17.04
N SER A 39 -9.16 -9.48 -15.86
CA SER A 39 -9.19 -8.10 -15.38
C SER A 39 -7.79 -7.52 -15.19
N LEU A 40 -6.84 -8.30 -14.66
CA LEU A 40 -5.46 -7.85 -14.48
C LEU A 40 -4.75 -7.67 -15.83
N GLU A 41 -4.87 -8.64 -16.74
CA GLU A 41 -4.26 -8.59 -18.07
C GLU A 41 -4.79 -7.39 -18.85
N ARG A 42 -6.11 -7.13 -18.82
CA ARG A 42 -6.69 -5.95 -19.46
C ARG A 42 -6.17 -4.62 -18.88
N PHE A 43 -5.99 -4.54 -17.56
CA PHE A 43 -5.40 -3.36 -16.92
C PHE A 43 -3.93 -3.19 -17.33
N ALA A 44 -3.16 -4.27 -17.37
CA ALA A 44 -1.76 -4.26 -17.77
C ALA A 44 -1.59 -3.85 -19.25
N ASP A 45 -2.44 -4.36 -20.13
CA ASP A 45 -2.46 -3.98 -21.55
C ASP A 45 -2.75 -2.49 -21.72
N TRP A 46 -3.74 -1.96 -20.96
CA TRP A 46 -4.01 -0.53 -20.94
C TRP A 46 -2.81 0.28 -20.44
N ALA A 47 -2.21 -0.11 -19.31
CA ALA A 47 -1.10 0.62 -18.71
C ALA A 47 0.13 0.64 -19.63
N THR A 48 0.37 -0.47 -20.34
CA THR A 48 1.44 -0.60 -21.35
C THR A 48 1.17 0.30 -22.56
N GLY A 49 -0.07 0.36 -23.05
CA GLY A 49 -0.44 1.17 -24.21
C GLY A 49 -0.55 2.68 -23.94
N ASN A 50 -0.80 3.08 -22.68
CA ASN A 50 -1.01 4.48 -22.29
C ASN A 50 0.31 5.24 -22.10
N THR A 51 1.03 5.45 -23.19
CA THR A 51 2.38 6.05 -23.21
C THR A 51 2.40 7.59 -23.11
N ASP A 52 1.24 8.24 -23.28
CA ASP A 52 1.12 9.71 -23.15
C ASP A 52 1.22 10.22 -21.71
N ASP A 53 1.12 9.33 -20.72
CA ASP A 53 1.16 9.66 -19.29
C ASP A 53 2.32 8.99 -18.57
N GLY A 54 2.90 9.69 -17.60
CA GLY A 54 3.80 9.09 -16.63
C GLY A 54 2.99 8.40 -15.53
N LEU A 55 3.15 7.08 -15.38
CA LEU A 55 2.34 6.28 -14.46
C LEU A 55 3.10 5.89 -13.20
N SER A 56 2.39 5.76 -12.09
CA SER A 56 2.86 5.08 -10.88
C SER A 56 1.73 4.22 -10.33
N ILE A 57 1.97 2.95 -10.10
CA ILE A 57 0.91 1.97 -9.91
C ILE A 57 1.10 1.25 -8.58
N LEU A 58 0.07 1.24 -7.73
CA LEU A 58 0.00 0.42 -6.52
C LEU A 58 -1.11 -0.61 -6.67
N PHE A 59 -0.74 -1.88 -6.65
CA PHE A 59 -1.66 -3.01 -6.57
C PHE A 59 -2.08 -3.25 -5.11
N THR A 60 -3.39 -3.17 -4.84
CA THR A 60 -4.00 -3.39 -3.51
C THR A 60 -5.02 -4.54 -3.56
N PRO A 61 -4.60 -5.78 -3.85
CA PRO A 61 -5.54 -6.91 -3.95
C PRO A 61 -6.28 -7.17 -2.63
N TRP A 62 -7.52 -7.65 -2.69
CA TRP A 62 -8.23 -8.10 -1.47
C TRP A 62 -7.63 -9.39 -0.90
N GLY A 63 -7.04 -10.21 -1.78
CA GLY A 63 -6.30 -11.43 -1.45
C GLY A 63 -4.78 -11.29 -1.57
N GLU A 64 -4.06 -12.42 -1.67
CA GLU A 64 -2.62 -12.41 -1.92
C GLU A 64 -2.34 -12.52 -3.42
N GLY A 65 -1.95 -11.41 -4.05
CA GLY A 65 -1.69 -11.37 -5.48
C GLY A 65 -0.50 -12.26 -5.88
N LEU A 66 0.60 -12.22 -5.11
CA LEU A 66 1.85 -12.81 -5.55
C LEU A 66 1.91 -14.33 -5.48
N VAL A 67 0.92 -15.02 -4.89
CA VAL A 67 0.80 -16.47 -5.07
C VAL A 67 0.39 -16.84 -6.50
N ARG A 68 -0.17 -15.90 -7.26
CA ARG A 68 -0.60 -16.11 -8.65
C ARG A 68 0.50 -15.69 -9.62
N SER A 69 0.78 -16.55 -10.61
CA SER A 69 1.83 -16.28 -11.60
C SER A 69 1.53 -15.09 -12.50
N TRP A 70 0.25 -14.82 -12.80
CA TRP A 70 -0.14 -13.68 -13.62
C TRP A 70 0.16 -12.34 -12.95
N TYR A 71 0.00 -12.19 -11.63
CA TYR A 71 0.46 -10.98 -10.92
C TYR A 71 1.96 -10.78 -11.03
N ARG A 72 2.76 -11.83 -10.81
CA ARG A 72 4.23 -11.75 -10.90
C ARG A 72 4.67 -11.33 -12.32
N ARG A 73 4.11 -11.98 -13.35
CA ARG A 73 4.37 -11.62 -14.75
C ARG A 73 3.96 -10.17 -15.04
N THR A 74 2.75 -9.76 -14.65
CA THR A 74 2.29 -8.39 -14.87
C THR A 74 3.20 -7.36 -14.22
N LEU A 75 3.61 -7.56 -12.97
CA LEU A 75 4.52 -6.65 -12.27
C LEU A 75 5.88 -6.56 -12.96
N THR A 76 6.43 -7.69 -13.39
CA THR A 76 7.66 -7.74 -14.19
C THR A 76 7.50 -6.96 -15.49
N ASP A 77 6.48 -7.27 -16.30
CA ASP A 77 6.26 -6.65 -17.61
C ASP A 77 6.05 -5.12 -17.49
N LEU A 78 5.32 -4.68 -16.46
CA LEU A 78 5.09 -3.26 -16.20
C LEU A 78 6.33 -2.53 -15.66
N SER A 79 7.21 -3.22 -14.91
CA SER A 79 8.42 -2.61 -14.37
C SER A 79 9.40 -2.15 -15.47
N HIS A 80 9.34 -2.76 -16.66
CA HIS A 80 10.21 -2.41 -17.79
C HIS A 80 9.64 -1.29 -18.69
N GLN A 81 8.45 -0.78 -18.42
CA GLN A 81 7.83 0.24 -19.26
C GLN A 81 8.43 1.63 -18.98
N PRO A 82 8.92 2.36 -20.00
CA PRO A 82 9.69 3.59 -19.78
C PRO A 82 8.87 4.76 -19.19
N HIS A 83 7.56 4.76 -19.39
CA HIS A 83 6.65 5.77 -18.83
C HIS A 83 6.12 5.39 -17.44
N ILE A 84 6.41 4.19 -16.93
CA ILE A 84 5.99 3.75 -15.60
C ILE A 84 7.14 3.98 -14.62
N ARG A 85 6.94 4.93 -13.69
CA ARG A 85 7.97 5.37 -12.73
C ARG A 85 8.07 4.50 -11.47
N ARG A 86 6.99 3.79 -11.13
CA ARG A 86 6.92 2.92 -9.96
C ARG A 86 5.81 1.91 -10.15
N VAL A 87 6.11 0.65 -9.85
CA VAL A 87 5.11 -0.42 -9.72
C VAL A 87 5.28 -1.06 -8.36
N ALA A 88 4.26 -0.97 -7.52
CA ALA A 88 4.27 -1.50 -6.16
C ALA A 88 3.10 -2.43 -5.90
N ILE A 89 3.26 -3.38 -4.99
CA ILE A 89 2.18 -4.30 -4.58
C ILE A 89 2.21 -4.56 -3.07
N GLN A 90 1.03 -4.61 -2.47
CA GLN A 90 0.84 -5.13 -1.11
C GLN A 90 0.86 -6.66 -1.12
N THR A 91 1.71 -7.25 -0.28
CA THR A 91 1.91 -8.71 -0.22
C THR A 91 2.23 -9.18 1.20
N ASN A 92 1.85 -10.40 1.52
CA ASN A 92 2.25 -11.14 2.72
C ASN A 92 3.64 -11.83 2.57
N LEU A 93 4.28 -11.69 1.40
CA LEU A 93 5.60 -12.21 1.05
C LEU A 93 5.71 -13.76 1.10
N SER A 94 4.60 -14.49 0.99
CA SER A 94 4.63 -15.97 1.02
C SER A 94 5.26 -16.58 -0.25
N CYS A 95 5.08 -15.92 -1.39
CA CYS A 95 5.54 -16.39 -2.70
C CYS A 95 7.07 -16.54 -2.77
N ARG A 96 7.58 -17.39 -3.66
CA ARG A 96 9.02 -17.44 -3.93
C ARG A 96 9.47 -16.13 -4.61
N THR A 97 10.72 -15.78 -4.40
CA THR A 97 11.37 -14.52 -4.80
C THR A 97 12.10 -14.63 -6.15
N ASP A 98 12.23 -15.83 -6.73
CA ASP A 98 13.00 -16.07 -7.96
C ASP A 98 12.54 -15.25 -9.18
N TRP A 99 11.24 -14.94 -9.27
CA TRP A 99 10.68 -14.10 -10.33
C TRP A 99 11.24 -12.66 -10.38
N LEU A 100 11.81 -12.18 -9.27
CA LEU A 100 12.40 -10.84 -9.19
C LEU A 100 13.65 -10.71 -10.05
N ALA A 101 14.28 -11.83 -10.45
CA ALA A 101 15.43 -11.83 -11.35
C ALA A 101 15.09 -11.27 -12.74
N ASP A 102 13.81 -11.32 -13.13
CA ASP A 102 13.35 -10.85 -14.44
C ASP A 102 12.78 -9.43 -14.40
N ALA A 103 12.64 -8.80 -13.22
CA ALA A 103 12.03 -7.49 -13.05
C ALA A 103 13.08 -6.35 -13.04
N ASP A 104 12.65 -5.15 -13.43
CA ASP A 104 13.42 -3.93 -13.17
C ASP A 104 13.22 -3.48 -11.72
N LEU A 105 14.29 -3.57 -10.92
CA LEU A 105 14.27 -3.28 -9.48
C LEU A 105 14.37 -1.79 -9.16
N ASP A 106 14.67 -0.92 -10.12
CA ASP A 106 14.59 0.53 -9.95
C ASP A 106 13.12 0.99 -9.96
N THR A 107 12.29 0.29 -10.72
CA THR A 107 10.86 0.58 -10.91
C THR A 107 9.97 -0.25 -9.98
N LEU A 108 10.27 -1.53 -9.77
CA LEU A 108 9.49 -2.44 -8.92
C LEU A 108 9.77 -2.21 -7.42
N ALA A 109 8.70 -2.18 -6.62
CA ALA A 109 8.80 -2.16 -5.16
C ALA A 109 7.77 -3.08 -4.48
N LEU A 110 8.05 -3.52 -3.25
CA LEU A 110 7.17 -4.39 -2.47
C LEU A 110 6.75 -3.73 -1.15
N TRP A 111 5.46 -3.79 -0.84
CA TRP A 111 4.93 -3.46 0.48
C TRP A 111 4.62 -4.78 1.20
N CYS A 112 5.55 -5.23 2.04
CA CYS A 112 5.48 -6.55 2.67
C CYS A 112 4.86 -6.49 4.08
N THR A 113 3.97 -7.41 4.40
CA THR A 113 3.37 -7.53 5.74
C THR A 113 3.75 -8.87 6.39
N TYR A 114 4.32 -8.81 7.59
CA TYR A 114 4.50 -9.98 8.43
C TYR A 114 3.22 -10.28 9.22
N HIS A 115 2.78 -11.53 9.15
CA HIS A 115 1.60 -12.02 9.85
C HIS A 115 2.01 -13.10 10.86
N PRO A 116 2.22 -12.75 12.15
CA PRO A 116 2.48 -13.75 13.19
C PRO A 116 1.44 -14.87 13.17
N GLY A 117 1.89 -16.11 13.27
CA GLY A 117 1.04 -17.30 13.23
C GLY A 117 0.73 -17.86 11.83
N GLN A 118 0.97 -17.09 10.77
CA GLN A 118 0.73 -17.54 9.38
C GLN A 118 1.98 -18.10 8.70
N THR A 119 3.16 -17.65 9.14
CA THR A 119 4.45 -18.14 8.64
C THR A 119 5.50 -18.13 9.76
N PRO A 120 6.44 -19.09 9.79
CA PRO A 120 7.56 -19.05 10.71
C PRO A 120 8.34 -17.74 10.57
N TYR A 121 8.69 -17.13 11.70
CA TYR A 121 9.43 -15.86 11.73
C TYR A 121 10.70 -15.90 10.88
N ASP A 122 11.55 -16.92 11.08
CA ASP A 122 12.84 -17.03 10.39
C ASP A 122 12.67 -17.19 8.88
N ARG A 123 11.56 -17.78 8.43
CA ARG A 123 11.22 -17.91 7.00
C ARG A 123 10.90 -16.56 6.38
N PHE A 124 10.10 -15.74 7.06
CA PHE A 124 9.79 -14.39 6.60
C PHE A 124 11.04 -13.51 6.59
N LEU A 125 11.81 -13.52 7.67
CA LEU A 125 13.03 -12.74 7.78
C LEU A 125 14.09 -13.16 6.75
N ALA A 126 14.23 -14.46 6.46
CA ALA A 126 15.13 -14.94 5.41
C ALA A 126 14.75 -14.35 4.04
N LYS A 127 13.46 -14.25 3.72
CA LYS A 127 13.00 -13.57 2.50
C LYS A 127 13.31 -12.09 2.51
N CYS A 128 13.11 -11.38 3.63
CA CYS A 128 13.51 -9.96 3.72
C CYS A 128 15.01 -9.77 3.49
N ARG A 129 15.87 -10.63 4.05
CA ARG A 129 17.32 -10.60 3.81
C ARG A 129 17.67 -10.90 2.36
N GLU A 130 16.94 -11.81 1.73
CA GLU A 130 17.09 -12.09 0.30
C GLU A 130 16.69 -10.89 -0.57
N LEU A 131 15.55 -10.24 -0.30
CA LEU A 131 15.14 -9.02 -0.99
C LEU A 131 16.21 -7.93 -0.89
N ALA A 132 16.75 -7.72 0.32
CA ALA A 132 17.82 -6.75 0.55
C ALA A 132 19.11 -7.11 -0.22
N ARG A 133 19.47 -8.40 -0.28
CA ARG A 133 20.63 -8.88 -1.06
C ARG A 133 20.43 -8.68 -2.55
N LEU A 134 19.21 -8.85 -3.06
CA LEU A 134 18.86 -8.62 -4.46
C LEU A 134 18.77 -7.13 -4.82
N GLY A 135 18.79 -6.23 -3.83
CA GLY A 135 18.62 -4.79 -4.05
C GLY A 135 17.17 -4.38 -4.31
N VAL A 136 16.20 -5.24 -3.99
CA VAL A 136 14.78 -4.94 -4.17
C VAL A 136 14.39 -3.81 -3.22
N ARG A 137 13.60 -2.87 -3.70
CA ARG A 137 13.01 -1.82 -2.86
C ARG A 137 11.78 -2.35 -2.13
N PHE A 138 11.79 -2.39 -0.80
CA PHE A 138 10.64 -2.86 -0.03
C PHE A 138 10.51 -2.24 1.37
N SER A 139 9.28 -2.22 1.87
CA SER A 139 8.98 -1.97 3.28
C SER A 139 8.46 -3.24 3.96
N VAL A 140 8.59 -3.30 5.28
CA VAL A 140 8.04 -4.38 6.10
C VAL A 140 7.09 -3.78 7.12
N GLY A 141 6.00 -4.46 7.43
CA GLY A 141 5.22 -4.07 8.59
C GLY A 141 4.38 -5.16 9.20
N ILE A 142 3.67 -4.74 10.24
CA ILE A 142 2.95 -5.62 11.14
C ILE A 142 1.73 -4.90 11.70
N VAL A 143 0.68 -5.67 12.01
CA VAL A 143 -0.51 -5.13 12.69
C VAL A 143 -0.19 -4.96 14.18
N GLY A 144 -0.47 -3.78 14.73
CA GLY A 144 -0.17 -3.41 16.11
C GLY A 144 -1.12 -4.04 17.13
N LEU A 145 -1.12 -5.36 17.28
CA LEU A 145 -1.86 -6.05 18.36
C LEU A 145 -0.89 -6.40 19.50
N PRO A 146 -1.32 -6.41 20.78
CA PRO A 146 -0.45 -6.75 21.91
C PRO A 146 0.35 -8.05 21.70
N GLY A 147 -0.30 -9.09 21.17
CA GLY A 147 0.34 -10.38 20.87
C GLY A 147 1.39 -10.35 19.76
N HIS A 148 1.46 -9.27 18.97
CA HIS A 148 2.43 -9.09 17.90
C HIS A 148 3.66 -8.27 18.32
N LEU A 149 3.63 -7.64 19.51
CA LEU A 149 4.66 -6.67 19.90
C LEU A 149 6.06 -7.31 19.96
N GLU A 150 6.18 -8.52 20.48
CA GLU A 150 7.47 -9.20 20.58
C GLU A 150 8.04 -9.54 19.19
N ALA A 151 7.17 -10.00 18.28
CA ALA A 151 7.56 -10.20 16.89
C ALA A 151 8.00 -8.90 16.20
N ALA A 152 7.33 -7.78 16.49
CA ALA A 152 7.68 -6.47 15.95
C ALA A 152 9.04 -5.97 16.46
N ARG A 153 9.33 -6.15 17.76
CA ARG A 153 10.65 -5.85 18.35
C ARG A 153 11.74 -6.68 17.71
N ARG A 154 11.48 -7.99 17.55
CA ARG A 154 12.41 -8.90 16.90
C ARG A 154 12.67 -8.50 15.44
N LEU A 155 11.62 -8.17 14.67
CA LEU A 155 11.76 -7.61 13.33
C LEU A 155 12.63 -6.36 13.33
N ARG A 156 12.39 -5.38 14.22
CA ARG A 156 13.18 -4.14 14.24
C ARG A 156 14.66 -4.40 14.52
N ALA A 157 14.97 -5.35 15.41
CA ALA A 157 16.32 -5.72 15.76
C ALA A 157 17.07 -6.49 14.65
N GLU A 158 16.37 -7.33 13.88
CA GLU A 158 17.01 -8.24 12.92
C GLU A 158 16.86 -7.86 11.44
N LEU A 159 15.94 -6.95 11.10
CA LEU A 159 15.81 -6.40 9.75
C LEU A 159 17.02 -5.52 9.42
N PRO A 160 17.48 -5.52 8.15
CA PRO A 160 18.47 -4.54 7.70
C PRO A 160 18.02 -3.12 8.04
N GLU A 161 18.96 -2.28 8.52
CA GLU A 161 18.66 -0.95 9.06
C GLU A 161 17.89 -0.08 8.06
N GLN A 162 18.26 -0.18 6.77
CA GLN A 162 17.64 0.56 5.68
C GLN A 162 16.19 0.18 5.39
N VAL A 163 15.73 -0.98 5.88
CA VAL A 163 14.35 -1.45 5.69
C VAL A 163 13.48 -0.76 6.73
N TYR A 164 12.56 0.04 6.24
CA TYR A 164 11.56 0.68 7.08
C TYR A 164 10.56 -0.35 7.61
N LEU A 165 10.40 -0.35 8.93
CA LEU A 165 9.40 -1.14 9.65
C LEU A 165 8.24 -0.23 10.01
N TRP A 166 7.08 -0.45 9.40
CA TRP A 166 5.85 0.26 9.75
C TRP A 166 4.93 -0.57 10.62
N VAL A 167 4.13 0.10 11.42
CA VAL A 167 3.07 -0.49 12.23
C VAL A 167 1.73 -0.01 11.71
N ASN A 168 0.80 -0.94 11.50
CA ASN A 168 -0.59 -0.61 11.17
C ASN A 168 -1.44 -0.73 12.43
N ALA A 169 -2.12 0.34 12.82
CA ALA A 169 -3.12 0.27 13.87
C ALA A 169 -4.17 -0.80 13.53
N ALA A 170 -4.52 -1.62 14.51
CA ALA A 170 -5.46 -2.70 14.35
C ALA A 170 -6.88 -2.13 14.38
N GLU A 171 -7.67 -2.51 13.38
CA GLU A 171 -9.09 -2.15 13.31
C GLU A 171 -9.81 -2.65 14.57
N GLY A 172 -10.59 -1.78 15.22
CA GLY A 172 -11.31 -2.10 16.44
C GLY A 172 -10.47 -2.17 17.72
N HIS A 173 -9.15 -1.94 17.65
CA HIS A 173 -8.28 -1.86 18.83
C HIS A 173 -8.04 -0.42 19.25
N THR A 174 -8.22 -0.13 20.55
CA THR A 174 -7.93 1.19 21.12
C THR A 174 -6.62 1.11 21.88
N TYR A 175 -5.71 2.02 21.57
CA TYR A 175 -4.41 2.15 22.23
C TYR A 175 -4.48 3.28 23.26
N ASP A 176 -4.12 2.99 24.51
CA ASP A 176 -3.74 4.07 25.43
C ASP A 176 -2.36 4.65 25.07
N ASP A 177 -1.95 5.73 25.72
CA ASP A 177 -0.69 6.40 25.39
C ASP A 177 0.55 5.57 25.77
N THR A 178 0.43 4.69 26.76
CA THR A 178 1.53 3.78 27.15
C THR A 178 1.73 2.72 26.08
N GLU A 179 0.65 2.05 25.66
CA GLU A 179 0.67 1.07 24.59
C GLU A 179 1.12 1.69 23.27
N ALA A 180 0.57 2.86 22.92
CA ALA A 180 0.96 3.58 21.70
C ALA A 180 2.44 3.95 21.72
N GLY A 181 2.99 4.34 22.88
CA GLY A 181 4.42 4.64 23.03
C GLY A 181 5.32 3.46 22.65
N LEU A 182 4.90 2.22 22.95
CA LEU A 182 5.66 1.02 22.56
C LEU A 182 5.73 0.84 21.05
N TRP A 183 4.62 1.12 20.35
CA TRP A 183 4.55 1.05 18.89
C TRP A 183 5.27 2.21 18.22
N THR A 184 5.13 3.43 18.75
CA THR A 184 5.83 4.62 18.26
C THR A 184 7.36 4.50 18.39
N ALA A 185 7.85 3.78 19.41
CA ALA A 185 9.27 3.48 19.53
C ALA A 185 9.80 2.57 18.40
N LEU A 186 8.94 1.74 17.79
CA LEU A 186 9.29 0.89 16.65
C LEU A 186 9.08 1.59 15.31
N ASP A 187 7.99 2.35 15.21
CA ASP A 187 7.60 3.12 14.03
C ASP A 187 7.22 4.56 14.45
N PRO A 188 8.11 5.55 14.22
CA PRO A 188 7.82 6.95 14.52
C PRO A 188 6.58 7.52 13.79
N LEU A 189 6.13 6.88 12.71
CA LEU A 189 4.92 7.24 11.97
C LEU A 189 3.65 6.58 12.48
N PHE A 190 3.74 5.69 13.47
CA PHE A 190 2.58 5.03 14.06
C PHE A 190 1.47 6.00 14.51
N PRO A 191 1.74 7.22 15.03
CA PRO A 191 0.69 8.17 15.37
C PRO A 191 -0.26 8.51 14.21
N TYR A 192 0.23 8.55 12.96
CA TYR A 192 -0.63 8.76 11.78
C TYR A 192 -1.52 7.55 11.49
N SER A 193 -1.08 6.34 11.84
CA SER A 193 -1.91 5.15 11.73
C SER A 193 -2.88 5.00 12.89
N ARG A 194 -2.51 5.42 14.10
CA ARG A 194 -3.32 5.29 15.32
C ARG A 194 -4.58 6.16 15.28
N HIS A 195 -4.47 7.37 14.74
CA HIS A 195 -5.53 8.35 14.79
C HIS A 195 -6.20 8.51 13.42
N PRO A 196 -7.53 8.32 13.34
CA PRO A 196 -8.28 8.73 12.17
C PRO A 196 -8.17 10.24 11.96
N HIS A 197 -8.06 10.67 10.69
CA HIS A 197 -7.86 12.05 10.32
C HIS A 197 -9.18 12.70 9.91
N ALA A 198 -9.51 13.86 10.48
CA ALA A 198 -10.63 14.66 9.98
C ALA A 198 -10.33 15.05 8.53
N SER A 199 -11.24 14.73 7.60
CA SER A 199 -10.99 14.94 6.17
C SER A 199 -12.05 15.77 5.45
N ALA A 200 -13.25 15.93 6.01
CA ALA A 200 -14.34 16.62 5.32
C ALA A 200 -13.94 18.04 4.92
N GLY A 201 -14.11 18.36 3.64
CA GLY A 201 -13.78 19.69 3.12
C GLY A 201 -12.29 19.94 2.88
N LEU A 202 -11.39 19.03 3.28
CA LEU A 202 -9.95 19.23 3.16
C LEU A 202 -9.41 18.83 1.79
N PRO A 203 -8.32 19.49 1.31
CA PRO A 203 -7.67 19.15 0.05
C PRO A 203 -7.06 17.75 0.08
N CYS A 204 -7.20 17.04 -1.03
CA CYS A 204 -6.71 15.69 -1.21
C CYS A 204 -6.39 15.46 -2.69
N ARG A 205 -5.25 14.82 -2.96
CA ARG A 205 -4.75 14.54 -4.32
C ARG A 205 -5.63 13.56 -5.11
N THR A 206 -6.51 12.85 -4.40
CA THR A 206 -7.43 11.86 -4.99
C THR A 206 -8.47 12.50 -5.90
N GLY A 207 -8.56 12.02 -7.13
CA GLY A 207 -9.44 12.55 -8.19
C GLY A 207 -8.80 13.62 -9.07
N GLU A 208 -7.54 13.98 -8.81
CA GLU A 208 -6.75 14.90 -9.64
C GLU A 208 -5.52 14.18 -10.20
N SER A 209 -4.59 13.79 -9.32
CA SER A 209 -3.31 13.13 -9.66
C SER A 209 -3.21 11.70 -9.12
N VAL A 210 -4.19 11.28 -8.32
CA VAL A 210 -4.31 9.91 -7.78
C VAL A 210 -5.72 9.40 -8.06
N ILE A 211 -5.86 8.21 -8.62
CA ILE A 211 -7.15 7.56 -8.85
C ILE A 211 -7.13 6.11 -8.39
N SER A 212 -8.30 5.59 -8.03
CA SER A 212 -8.53 4.17 -7.78
C SER A 212 -9.21 3.53 -8.99
N VAL A 213 -8.78 2.34 -9.35
CA VAL A 213 -9.30 1.59 -10.51
C VAL A 213 -9.69 0.18 -10.06
N ASP A 214 -10.94 -0.18 -10.31
CA ASP A 214 -11.45 -1.53 -10.07
C ASP A 214 -11.16 -2.45 -11.27
N GLY A 215 -11.25 -3.78 -11.08
CA GLY A 215 -10.91 -4.76 -12.13
C GLY A 215 -11.71 -4.64 -13.44
N ASP A 216 -12.90 -4.04 -13.43
CA ASP A 216 -13.72 -3.76 -14.62
C ASP A 216 -13.38 -2.42 -15.30
N GLY A 217 -12.40 -1.69 -14.75
CA GLY A 217 -11.94 -0.40 -15.24
C GLY A 217 -12.68 0.79 -14.64
N THR A 218 -13.63 0.59 -13.74
CA THR A 218 -14.33 1.71 -13.12
C THR A 218 -13.34 2.56 -12.32
N VAL A 219 -13.30 3.86 -12.64
CA VAL A 219 -12.41 4.83 -12.01
C VAL A 219 -13.17 5.57 -10.93
N ARG A 220 -12.57 5.63 -9.75
CA ARG A 220 -13.00 6.46 -8.62
C ARG A 220 -11.86 7.35 -8.20
N ARG A 221 -12.16 8.43 -7.49
CA ARG A 221 -11.09 9.25 -6.90
C ARG A 221 -10.29 8.47 -5.84
N CYS A 222 -10.96 7.61 -5.07
CA CYS A 222 -10.39 6.87 -3.95
C CYS A 222 -11.22 5.60 -3.70
N HIS A 223 -10.60 4.51 -3.21
CA HIS A 223 -11.29 3.27 -2.87
C HIS A 223 -12.44 3.44 -1.86
N PHE A 224 -12.39 4.50 -1.05
CA PHE A 224 -13.39 4.76 0.00
C PHE A 224 -14.51 5.71 -0.45
N VAL A 225 -14.39 6.31 -1.64
CA VAL A 225 -15.39 7.23 -2.20
C VAL A 225 -16.10 6.55 -3.36
N ARG A 226 -17.40 6.30 -3.20
CA ARG A 226 -18.19 5.50 -4.16
C ARG A 226 -18.43 6.20 -5.50
N THR A 227 -18.42 7.52 -5.53
CA THR A 227 -18.69 8.31 -6.74
C THR A 227 -17.68 7.99 -7.85
N GLU A 228 -18.22 7.56 -8.98
CA GLU A 228 -17.45 7.21 -10.17
C GLU A 228 -17.02 8.48 -10.91
N LEU A 229 -15.81 8.43 -11.47
CA LEU A 229 -15.27 9.45 -12.36
C LEU A 229 -15.43 9.07 -13.83
N GLY A 230 -15.62 7.78 -14.13
CA GLY A 230 -15.74 7.22 -15.47
C GLY A 230 -15.11 5.83 -15.54
N ASN A 231 -14.74 5.38 -16.74
CA ASN A 231 -14.04 4.12 -16.97
C ASN A 231 -12.66 4.36 -17.60
N LEU A 232 -11.69 3.55 -17.18
CA LEU A 232 -10.30 3.62 -17.61
C LEU A 232 -10.15 3.31 -19.10
N TYR A 233 -10.91 2.32 -19.58
CA TYR A 233 -10.71 1.71 -20.89
C TYR A 233 -11.36 2.49 -22.03
N ASP A 234 -12.32 3.36 -21.75
CA ASP A 234 -12.89 4.29 -22.73
C ASP A 234 -12.39 5.75 -22.56
N GLY A 235 -11.57 5.99 -21.53
CA GLY A 235 -10.99 7.31 -21.25
C GLY A 235 -11.96 8.34 -20.67
N SER A 236 -13.22 7.97 -20.40
CA SER A 236 -14.24 8.90 -19.88
C SER A 236 -13.86 9.53 -18.54
N TYR A 237 -13.02 8.87 -17.74
CA TYR A 237 -12.53 9.40 -16.47
C TYR A 237 -11.74 10.71 -16.59
N ARG A 238 -11.10 10.96 -17.74
CA ARG A 238 -10.15 12.06 -17.91
C ARG A 238 -10.81 13.43 -17.74
N THR A 239 -12.01 13.61 -18.28
CA THR A 239 -12.74 14.88 -18.17
C THR A 239 -13.21 15.17 -16.75
N ALA A 240 -13.29 14.13 -15.91
CA ALA A 240 -13.65 14.24 -14.51
C ALA A 240 -12.43 14.44 -13.59
N LEU A 241 -11.20 14.52 -14.09
CA LEU A 241 -10.05 14.79 -13.23
C LEU A 241 -10.00 16.26 -12.80
N GLY A 242 -9.71 16.50 -11.52
CA GLY A 242 -9.54 17.84 -10.97
C GLY A 242 -9.59 17.89 -9.44
N PRO A 243 -9.07 18.98 -8.84
CA PRO A 243 -8.98 19.13 -7.39
C PRO A 243 -10.36 19.15 -6.75
N ARG A 244 -10.54 18.39 -5.66
CA ARG A 244 -11.81 18.30 -4.92
C ARG A 244 -11.58 18.07 -3.43
N PRO A 245 -12.35 18.72 -2.54
CA PRO A 245 -12.32 18.41 -1.12
C PRO A 245 -12.76 16.97 -0.85
N CYS A 246 -12.23 16.34 0.19
CA CYS A 246 -12.68 15.00 0.59
C CYS A 246 -14.14 15.04 1.11
N PRO A 247 -15.03 14.15 0.64
CA PRO A 247 -16.43 14.09 1.08
C PRO A 247 -16.60 13.29 2.39
N LEU A 248 -15.59 12.50 2.77
CA LEU A 248 -15.65 11.69 3.98
C LEU A 248 -15.31 12.55 5.20
N THR A 249 -16.02 12.34 6.30
CA THR A 249 -15.77 13.04 7.57
C THR A 249 -14.42 12.64 8.17
N VAL A 250 -14.04 11.38 8.00
CA VAL A 250 -12.84 10.78 8.58
C VAL A 250 -12.13 9.90 7.55
N CYS A 251 -10.80 9.91 7.57
CA CYS A 251 -9.94 9.03 6.79
C CYS A 251 -8.93 8.31 7.69
N ASP A 252 -8.92 6.98 7.66
CA ASP A 252 -8.20 6.11 8.61
C ASP A 252 -7.29 5.07 7.96
N CYS A 253 -7.41 4.85 6.64
CA CYS A 253 -6.55 3.92 5.92
C CYS A 253 -5.34 4.63 5.31
N HIS A 254 -4.14 4.03 5.42
CA HIS A 254 -2.90 4.63 4.90
C HIS A 254 -2.97 5.00 3.43
N ILE A 255 -3.47 4.11 2.57
CA ILE A 255 -3.64 4.36 1.13
C ILE A 255 -4.69 5.44 0.82
N GLY A 256 -5.40 5.94 1.84
CA GLY A 256 -6.27 7.10 1.74
C GLY A 256 -5.60 8.34 2.34
N TYR A 257 -5.31 8.33 3.65
CA TYR A 257 -4.87 9.53 4.35
C TYR A 257 -3.50 10.02 3.87
N VAL A 258 -2.65 9.16 3.30
CA VAL A 258 -1.35 9.58 2.75
C VAL A 258 -1.52 10.65 1.65
N HIS A 259 -2.70 10.72 1.02
CA HIS A 259 -3.05 11.68 -0.02
C HIS A 259 -3.75 12.96 0.49
N LEU A 260 -4.02 13.08 1.81
CA LEU A 260 -4.50 14.33 2.40
C LEU A 260 -3.36 15.35 2.41
N GLU A 261 -3.57 16.48 1.76
CA GLU A 261 -2.52 17.51 1.62
C GLU A 261 -2.26 18.28 2.92
N THR A 262 -3.15 18.13 3.90
CA THR A 262 -2.96 18.67 5.25
C THR A 262 -1.99 17.85 6.10
N LEU A 263 -1.60 16.66 5.65
CA LEU A 263 -0.60 15.83 6.31
C LEU A 263 0.75 15.94 5.59
N PRO A 264 1.89 15.93 6.31
CA PRO A 264 3.21 16.11 5.70
C PRO A 264 3.71 14.85 4.97
N LEU A 265 2.84 13.88 4.70
CA LEU A 265 3.26 12.52 4.34
C LEU A 265 3.87 12.43 2.94
N TYR A 266 3.53 13.33 2.02
CA TYR A 266 4.23 13.42 0.74
C TYR A 266 5.69 13.86 0.89
N ASP A 267 6.01 14.70 1.87
CA ASP A 267 7.39 15.10 2.17
C ASP A 267 8.13 13.99 2.92
N VAL A 268 7.44 13.33 3.86
CA VAL A 268 7.99 12.18 4.61
C VAL A 268 8.38 11.04 3.67
N PHE A 269 7.50 10.69 2.73
CA PHE A 269 7.73 9.58 1.81
C PHE A 269 8.50 10.00 0.55
N ALA A 270 8.40 11.25 0.08
CA ALA A 270 9.20 11.88 -0.98
C ALA A 270 9.68 10.93 -2.11
N GLY A 271 8.74 10.22 -2.73
CA GLY A 271 8.98 9.23 -3.79
C GLY A 271 8.75 7.77 -3.39
N GLY A 272 8.44 7.52 -2.12
CA GLY A 272 8.09 6.19 -1.59
C GLY A 272 6.69 6.06 -1.02
N VAL A 273 5.75 6.88 -1.52
CA VAL A 273 4.33 6.88 -1.08
C VAL A 273 3.68 5.52 -1.36
N LEU A 274 3.92 4.92 -2.53
CA LEU A 274 3.21 3.71 -2.96
C LEU A 274 3.65 2.45 -2.22
N GLU A 275 4.93 2.33 -1.93
CA GLU A 275 5.48 1.19 -1.21
C GLU A 275 5.70 1.47 0.29
N ARG A 276 5.22 2.62 0.78
CA ARG A 276 5.33 3.07 2.18
C ARG A 276 6.78 3.06 2.67
N ILE A 277 7.69 3.74 1.98
CA ILE A 277 9.12 3.89 2.37
C ILE A 277 9.47 5.36 2.55
N PRO A 278 9.76 5.83 3.77
CA PRO A 278 10.19 7.20 4.03
C PRO A 278 11.51 7.55 3.33
N ALA A 279 11.68 8.80 2.89
CA ALA A 279 12.86 9.24 2.15
C ALA A 279 14.17 9.12 2.96
N THR A 280 14.12 9.27 4.28
CA THR A 280 15.29 9.19 5.15
C THR A 280 15.57 7.77 5.68
N SER A 281 14.92 6.73 5.15
CA SER A 281 15.16 5.34 5.59
C SER A 281 16.60 4.87 5.32
N GLY A 282 17.40 5.62 4.56
CA GLY A 282 18.84 5.38 4.35
C GLY A 282 19.81 6.30 5.12
N ALA A 283 19.33 7.27 5.91
CA ALA A 283 20.20 8.19 6.65
C ALA A 283 19.51 8.75 7.89
N ARG A 284 19.94 8.31 9.08
CA ARG A 284 19.73 8.93 10.41
C ARG A 284 18.33 9.52 10.67
N GLY A 285 17.51 8.76 11.39
CA GLY A 285 16.55 9.25 12.38
C GLY A 285 15.49 10.24 11.88
N LEU A 286 14.29 9.72 11.60
CA LEU A 286 13.06 10.52 11.53
C LEU A 286 12.89 11.32 12.84
N ARG A 287 13.26 12.60 12.85
CA ARG A 287 12.70 13.57 13.80
C ARG A 287 11.50 14.21 13.13
N LEU A 288 10.38 13.50 13.14
CA LEU A 288 9.11 14.13 12.81
C LEU A 288 8.60 14.89 14.02
N LEU A 289 8.26 16.15 13.79
CA LEU A 289 7.50 16.93 14.74
C LEU A 289 6.13 16.23 14.90
N PRO A 290 5.64 16.04 16.14
CA PRO A 290 4.33 15.45 16.35
C PRO A 290 3.26 16.31 15.64
N PRO A 291 2.17 15.69 15.13
CA PRO A 291 1.06 16.45 14.58
C PRO A 291 0.54 17.42 15.64
N ALA A 292 0.32 18.68 15.23
CA ALA A 292 -0.21 19.70 16.11
C ALA A 292 -1.50 19.18 16.75
N SER A 293 -1.49 19.04 18.08
CA SER A 293 -2.68 18.61 18.83
C SER A 293 -3.78 19.62 18.55
N ALA A 294 -4.90 19.15 17.97
CA ALA A 294 -6.09 19.96 17.87
C ALA A 294 -6.50 20.38 19.29
N CYS A 295 -6.34 21.67 19.60
CA CYS A 295 -6.85 22.26 20.83
C CYS A 295 -8.32 21.87 20.99
N ARG A 296 -8.62 21.07 22.00
CA ARG A 296 -9.99 20.85 22.44
C ARG A 296 -10.51 22.18 22.96
N GLY A 297 -11.27 22.87 22.14
CA GLY A 297 -12.08 24.01 22.57
C GLY A 297 -13.17 23.49 23.50
N THR A 298 -12.99 23.71 24.80
CA THR A 298 -14.07 23.72 25.77
C THR A 298 -15.08 24.80 25.40
N ARG A 299 -16.33 24.42 25.14
CA ARG A 299 -17.55 25.12 25.56
C ARG A 299 -18.68 24.11 25.65
#